data_AF-A0A1R1XJJ8-F1
#
_entry.id   AF-A0A1R1XJJ8-F1
#
_cell.length_a   1.000
_cell.length_b   1.000
_cell.length_c   1.000
_cell.angle_alpha   90.00
_cell.angle_beta   90.00
_cell.angle_gamma   90.00
#
_symmetry.space_group_name_H-M   'P 1'
#
loop_
_entity.id
_entity.type
_entity.pdbx_description
1 polymer ?
#
loop_
_entity_poly.entity_id
_entity_poly.type
_entity_poly.pdbx_seq_one_letter_code
_entity_poly.pdbx_strand_id
1 'polypeptide(L)'
;MQQYNNFEYDKFIAFGGSSTQWAWNTENSGWVAQLANAYSGKIDILNRGFAGYNTRWSKPIFSALFSQASSNVSHNPVGEYGNISTTGLDKVNPKAIKTRSKIRLVIIFLGVNDAADNLSTKQTSHVPLAEFSRNLNEMITLISEINNRNRDLSPSHNADQIKVLLITPPPVNEQQWLRFLQMKNPSSKLDRCNDTVRNYVNVVKQVGAQFDIPVVDIFTRLEEQVLSDKLSAASKMSVVTAAGKIFASSLEKIANLTRSKNESNCTSCGKTSAYFDGYEKFFYDGLHLNSLGNSILFEMVASSIQKNYPELAPSKIKSITPSAGRVANTIKSSESYKLVYPQ
;
A
#
# COMPACT_ATOMS: atom_id res chain seq x y z
N MET A 1 -0.69 35.08 -15.69
CA MET A 1 -0.55 33.61 -15.66
C MET A 1 0.63 33.10 -14.82
N GLN A 2 1.37 33.95 -14.10
CA GLN A 2 2.47 33.57 -13.17
C GLN A 2 2.02 32.76 -11.92
N GLN A 3 0.76 32.34 -11.82
CA GLN A 3 0.22 31.69 -10.61
C GLN A 3 0.47 30.17 -10.56
N TYR A 4 1.18 29.61 -11.55
CA TYR A 4 1.40 28.17 -11.69
C TYR A 4 2.88 27.73 -11.55
N ASN A 5 3.77 28.58 -11.04
CA ASN A 5 5.14 28.15 -10.76
C ASN A 5 5.12 27.14 -9.59
N ASN A 6 5.57 25.91 -9.85
CA ASN A 6 5.66 24.76 -8.93
C ASN A 6 4.31 24.16 -8.50
N PHE A 7 3.50 23.74 -9.47
CA PHE A 7 2.31 22.93 -9.22
C PHE A 7 2.72 21.48 -8.86
N GLU A 8 2.73 21.15 -7.58
CA GLU A 8 2.93 19.78 -7.09
C GLU A 8 1.82 19.39 -6.10
N TYR A 9 1.24 18.20 -6.26
CA TYR A 9 0.33 17.65 -5.28
C TYR A 9 1.11 17.12 -4.07
N ASP A 10 0.47 17.14 -2.91
CA ASP A 10 0.91 16.31 -1.78
C ASP A 10 0.94 14.83 -2.18
N LYS A 11 1.73 14.02 -1.48
CA LYS A 11 2.07 12.64 -1.87
C LYS A 11 1.65 11.62 -0.82
N PHE A 12 1.08 10.51 -1.26
CA PHE A 12 1.06 9.26 -0.49
C PHE A 12 2.10 8.31 -1.07
N ILE A 13 2.79 7.57 -0.22
CA ILE A 13 3.76 6.55 -0.65
C ILE A 13 3.18 5.18 -0.34
N ALA A 14 2.99 4.36 -1.37
CA ALA A 14 2.76 2.92 -1.23
C ALA A 14 4.11 2.21 -1.29
N PHE A 15 4.58 1.68 -0.16
CA PHE A 15 5.90 1.08 -0.01
C PHE A 15 5.80 -0.42 0.29
N GLY A 16 6.52 -1.26 -0.45
CA GLY A 16 6.42 -2.70 -0.20
C GLY A 16 7.19 -3.60 -1.17
N GLY A 17 6.76 -4.87 -1.22
CA GLY A 17 7.30 -5.89 -2.12
C GLY A 17 6.66 -5.91 -3.51
N SER A 18 6.63 -7.08 -4.14
CA SER A 18 5.98 -7.32 -5.45
C SER A 18 4.49 -6.97 -5.44
N SER A 19 3.76 -7.31 -4.36
CA SER A 19 2.34 -6.95 -4.18
C SER A 19 2.08 -5.45 -4.16
N THR A 20 3.11 -4.62 -3.96
CA THR A 20 3.03 -3.16 -4.14
C THR A 20 3.51 -2.77 -5.54
N GLN A 21 4.62 -3.34 -6.03
CA GLN A 21 5.19 -3.00 -7.35
C GLN A 21 4.16 -3.22 -8.47
N TRP A 22 3.47 -4.35 -8.43
CA TRP A 22 2.52 -4.75 -9.48
C TRP A 22 1.11 -4.22 -9.25
N ALA A 23 0.85 -3.56 -8.12
CA ALA A 23 -0.45 -2.97 -7.82
C ALA A 23 -0.76 -1.69 -8.61
N TRP A 24 0.10 -1.31 -9.56
CA TRP A 24 -0.21 -0.33 -10.60
C TRP A 24 -0.89 -0.96 -11.84
N ASN A 25 -0.88 -2.29 -11.96
CA ASN A 25 -1.48 -2.97 -13.09
C ASN A 25 -3.01 -2.84 -13.04
N THR A 26 -3.58 -2.09 -13.99
CA THR A 26 -5.02 -1.84 -14.08
C THR A 26 -5.82 -3.07 -14.55
N GLU A 27 -5.22 -3.99 -15.30
CA GLU A 27 -5.86 -5.25 -15.71
C GLU A 27 -6.19 -6.13 -14.51
N ASN A 28 -5.30 -6.10 -13.50
CA ASN A 28 -5.49 -6.78 -12.21
C ASN A 28 -6.18 -5.91 -11.16
N SER A 29 -6.83 -4.81 -11.56
CA SER A 29 -7.44 -3.85 -10.64
C SER A 29 -6.50 -3.50 -9.49
N GLY A 30 -5.21 -3.25 -9.77
CA GLY A 30 -4.20 -3.10 -8.72
C GLY A 30 -4.60 -2.06 -7.66
N TRP A 31 -4.43 -2.39 -6.38
CA TRP A 31 -4.96 -1.55 -5.29
C TRP A 31 -4.34 -0.14 -5.26
N VAL A 32 -3.09 0.01 -5.71
CA VAL A 32 -2.43 1.32 -5.83
C VAL A 32 -3.00 2.12 -6.99
N ALA A 33 -3.32 1.47 -8.13
CA ALA A 33 -4.00 2.14 -9.24
C ALA A 33 -5.42 2.60 -8.87
N GLN A 34 -6.18 1.77 -8.15
CA GLN A 34 -7.49 2.15 -7.62
C GLN A 34 -7.38 3.33 -6.64
N LEU A 35 -6.38 3.31 -5.75
CA LEU A 35 -6.09 4.42 -4.84
C LEU A 35 -5.72 5.70 -5.62
N ALA A 36 -4.87 5.61 -6.64
CA ALA A 36 -4.52 6.74 -7.49
C ALA A 36 -5.75 7.37 -8.16
N ASN A 37 -6.65 6.54 -8.67
CA ASN A 37 -7.91 7.01 -9.23
C ASN A 37 -8.77 7.75 -8.21
N ALA A 38 -8.91 7.22 -6.98
CA ALA A 38 -9.69 7.86 -5.91
C ALA A 38 -9.15 9.24 -5.50
N TYR A 39 -7.84 9.45 -5.62
CA TYR A 39 -7.15 10.70 -5.28
C TYR A 39 -6.80 11.58 -6.49
N SER A 40 -7.32 11.26 -7.67
CA SER A 40 -7.07 12.02 -8.90
C SER A 40 -7.38 13.51 -8.70
N GLY A 41 -6.42 14.37 -9.08
CA GLY A 41 -6.50 15.82 -8.93
C GLY A 41 -6.36 16.34 -7.49
N LYS A 42 -5.91 15.50 -6.54
CA LYS A 42 -5.81 15.84 -5.11
C LYS A 42 -4.46 15.49 -4.50
N ILE A 43 -4.03 14.23 -4.62
CA ILE A 43 -2.78 13.71 -4.05
C ILE A 43 -2.15 12.75 -5.06
N ASP A 44 -0.83 12.86 -5.22
CA ASP A 44 -0.06 11.91 -6.01
C ASP A 44 0.17 10.63 -5.21
N ILE A 45 -0.26 9.49 -5.76
CA ILE A 45 0.05 8.18 -5.20
C ILE A 45 1.37 7.68 -5.82
N LEU A 46 2.41 7.59 -5.01
CA LEU A 46 3.72 7.11 -5.43
C LEU A 46 3.87 5.62 -5.13
N ASN A 47 3.96 4.81 -6.17
CA ASN A 47 4.32 3.40 -6.04
C ASN A 47 5.83 3.24 -5.79
N ARG A 48 6.19 2.65 -4.65
CA ARG A 48 7.54 2.29 -4.22
C ARG A 48 7.57 0.83 -3.79
N GLY A 49 7.05 -0.04 -4.64
CA GLY A 49 7.16 -1.49 -4.48
C GLY A 49 8.39 -2.07 -5.18
N PHE A 50 9.00 -3.08 -4.56
CA PHE A 50 10.22 -3.74 -5.05
C PHE A 50 10.04 -5.26 -5.04
N ALA A 51 9.84 -5.86 -6.21
CA ALA A 51 9.57 -7.29 -6.36
C ALA A 51 10.74 -8.13 -5.83
N GLY A 52 10.40 -9.14 -5.03
CA GLY A 52 11.37 -10.00 -4.34
C GLY A 52 11.96 -9.41 -3.06
N TYR A 53 11.67 -8.14 -2.70
CA TYR A 53 12.27 -7.54 -1.52
C TYR A 53 11.62 -8.00 -0.21
N ASN A 54 12.44 -8.17 0.81
CA ASN A 54 12.08 -8.35 2.21
C ASN A 54 12.41 -7.08 3.02
N THR A 55 12.06 -7.05 4.31
CA THR A 55 12.30 -5.87 5.14
C THR A 55 13.78 -5.50 5.29
N ARG A 56 14.69 -6.49 5.29
CA ARG A 56 16.14 -6.28 5.39
C ARG A 56 16.66 -5.41 4.24
N TRP A 57 16.24 -5.71 3.01
CA TRP A 57 16.66 -4.96 1.82
C TRP A 57 15.84 -3.68 1.61
N SER A 58 14.57 -3.69 2.03
CA SER A 58 13.70 -2.51 1.91
C SER A 58 14.10 -1.37 2.85
N LYS A 59 14.59 -1.66 4.06
CA LYS A 59 14.92 -0.64 5.07
C LYS A 59 15.87 0.49 4.60
N PRO A 60 17.02 0.22 3.97
CA PRO A 60 17.89 1.30 3.47
C PRO A 60 17.21 2.15 2.39
N ILE A 61 16.40 1.54 1.51
CA ILE A 61 15.63 2.27 0.50
C ILE A 61 14.57 3.15 1.16
N PHE A 62 13.86 2.60 2.15
CA PHE A 62 12.88 3.34 2.94
C PHE A 62 13.49 4.61 3.53
N SER A 63 14.67 4.48 4.14
CA SER A 63 15.39 5.62 4.73
C SER A 63 15.76 6.67 3.68
N ALA A 64 16.23 6.24 2.50
CA ALA A 64 16.62 7.12 1.41
C ALA A 64 15.45 7.96 0.85
N LEU A 65 14.21 7.47 0.93
CA LEU A 65 13.01 8.24 0.51
C LEU A 65 12.85 9.56 1.27
N PHE A 66 13.39 9.63 2.49
CA PHE A 66 13.28 10.81 3.35
C PHE A 66 14.60 11.60 3.45
N SER A 67 15.72 11.05 2.99
CA SER A 67 17.02 11.73 2.99
C SER A 67 17.09 12.89 1.99
N GLN A 68 16.51 12.74 0.79
CA GLN A 68 16.53 13.78 -0.25
C GLN A 68 15.63 14.98 0.06
N ALA A 69 14.69 14.86 1.00
CA ALA A 69 13.93 16.02 1.50
C ALA A 69 14.82 17.02 2.28
N SER A 70 16.03 16.60 2.67
CA SER A 70 16.98 17.37 3.49
C SER A 70 18.04 18.12 2.68
N SER A 71 18.38 17.66 1.47
CA SER A 71 19.45 18.23 0.66
C SER A 71 18.92 19.28 -0.32
N ASN A 72 18.56 20.46 0.20
CA ASN A 72 18.57 21.68 -0.61
C ASN A 72 20.04 22.08 -0.83
N VAL A 73 20.73 21.37 -1.73
CA VAL A 73 21.91 21.96 -2.38
C VAL A 73 21.36 22.91 -3.43
N SER A 74 21.66 24.19 -3.27
CA SER A 74 21.42 25.22 -4.27
C SER A 74 22.19 24.86 -5.54
N HIS A 75 21.57 24.14 -6.47
CA HIS A 75 22.03 24.16 -7.84
C HIS A 75 21.72 25.54 -8.40
N ASN A 76 22.71 26.43 -8.35
CA ASN A 76 22.78 27.54 -9.30
C ASN A 76 22.74 26.92 -10.70
N PRO A 77 21.76 27.25 -11.56
CA PRO A 77 21.84 26.84 -12.94
C PRO A 77 22.96 27.64 -13.60
N VAL A 78 24.11 26.99 -13.79
CA VAL A 78 25.11 27.37 -14.79
C VAL A 78 24.55 26.94 -16.14
N GLY A 79 24.40 27.88 -17.08
CA GLY A 79 24.04 27.55 -18.46
C GLY A 79 23.18 28.58 -19.16
N GLU A 80 23.79 29.73 -19.44
CA GLU A 80 23.48 30.70 -20.48
C GLU A 80 22.80 30.12 -21.75
N TYR A 81 21.55 30.50 -22.01
CA TYR A 81 20.96 30.50 -23.35
C TYR A 81 19.94 31.65 -23.49
N GLY A 82 20.30 32.63 -24.33
CA GLY A 82 19.35 33.39 -25.17
C GLY A 82 18.57 34.51 -24.50
N ASN A 83 19.04 35.74 -24.69
CA ASN A 83 18.26 36.96 -24.51
C ASN A 83 16.97 36.92 -25.35
N ILE A 84 15.81 36.79 -24.70
CA ILE A 84 14.52 37.24 -25.23
C ILE A 84 14.05 38.37 -24.33
N SER A 85 14.05 39.58 -24.88
CA SER A 85 13.46 40.76 -24.27
C SER A 85 11.94 40.57 -24.18
N THR A 86 11.43 40.23 -23.00
CA THR A 86 10.01 40.32 -22.68
C THR A 86 9.76 41.60 -21.91
N THR A 87 9.51 42.69 -22.62
CA THR A 87 8.98 43.92 -22.04
C THR A 87 7.57 43.65 -21.49
N GLY A 88 7.36 43.89 -20.19
CA GLY A 88 6.03 44.20 -19.65
C GLY A 88 5.34 43.22 -18.69
N LEU A 89 6.03 42.28 -18.04
CA LEU A 89 5.41 41.40 -17.01
C LEU A 89 6.04 41.48 -15.60
N ASP A 90 6.98 42.39 -15.36
CA ASP A 90 7.80 42.40 -14.13
C ASP A 90 7.27 43.27 -12.98
N LYS A 91 5.97 43.54 -12.93
CA LYS A 91 5.37 44.23 -11.77
C LYS A 91 4.13 43.51 -11.24
N VAL A 92 4.30 42.27 -10.80
CA VAL A 92 3.33 41.60 -9.93
C VAL A 92 4.05 40.96 -8.73
N ASN A 93 3.58 41.36 -7.56
CA ASN A 93 4.00 41.03 -6.20
C ASN A 93 4.34 39.52 -6.00
N PRO A 94 5.56 39.15 -5.56
CA PRO A 94 5.98 37.76 -5.41
C PRO A 94 5.45 37.17 -4.09
N LYS A 95 4.14 36.99 -3.98
CA LYS A 95 3.58 35.92 -3.12
C LYS A 95 3.38 34.67 -3.96
N ALA A 96 4.48 34.18 -4.56
CA ALA A 96 4.50 32.83 -5.10
C ALA A 96 4.27 31.88 -3.92
N ILE A 97 3.13 31.19 -3.92
CA ILE A 97 2.86 30.12 -2.98
C ILE A 97 3.86 29.01 -3.31
N LYS A 98 5.03 29.03 -2.65
CA LYS A 98 5.94 27.89 -2.57
C LYS A 98 5.29 26.83 -1.68
N THR A 99 4.24 26.16 -2.14
CA THR A 99 3.80 24.92 -1.50
C THR A 99 4.78 23.83 -1.92
N ARG A 100 5.80 23.59 -1.09
CA ARG A 100 6.59 22.37 -1.22
C ARG A 100 5.62 21.21 -0.99
N SER A 101 5.45 20.35 -2.00
CA SER A 101 4.67 19.12 -1.85
C SER A 101 5.17 18.32 -0.67
N LYS A 102 4.24 17.87 0.18
CA LYS A 102 4.53 17.11 1.40
C LYS A 102 4.16 15.64 1.21
N ILE A 103 4.90 14.75 1.87
CA ILE A 103 4.44 13.39 2.08
C ILE A 103 3.41 13.44 3.21
N ARG A 104 2.23 12.87 2.98
CA ARG A 104 1.09 12.93 3.91
C ARG A 104 0.78 11.58 4.55
N LEU A 105 1.02 10.50 3.81
CA LEU A 105 0.77 9.13 4.24
C LEU A 105 1.83 8.21 3.66
N VAL A 106 2.30 7.26 4.46
CA VAL A 106 3.13 6.14 4.03
C VAL A 106 2.40 4.85 4.37
N ILE A 107 2.12 4.05 3.36
CA ILE A 107 1.48 2.74 3.47
C ILE A 107 2.57 1.67 3.32
N ILE A 108 2.79 0.85 4.35
CA ILE A 108 3.86 -0.17 4.36
C ILE A 108 3.23 -1.55 4.21
N PHE A 109 3.60 -2.28 3.15
CA PHE A 109 3.11 -3.61 2.82
C PHE A 109 4.25 -4.59 2.51
N LEU A 110 4.77 -5.21 3.58
CA LEU A 110 5.92 -6.13 3.58
C LEU A 110 5.61 -7.39 4.41
N GLY A 111 6.49 -8.38 4.36
CA GLY A 111 6.43 -9.56 5.25
C GLY A 111 6.21 -10.89 4.55
N VAL A 112 5.59 -10.93 3.36
CA VAL A 112 5.34 -12.21 2.68
C VAL A 112 6.62 -12.87 2.15
N ASN A 113 7.62 -12.06 1.78
CA ASN A 113 8.95 -12.53 1.39
C ASN A 113 9.80 -12.89 2.61
N ASP A 114 9.71 -12.10 3.68
CA ASP A 114 10.34 -12.37 4.97
C ASP A 114 9.92 -13.74 5.53
N ALA A 115 8.64 -14.11 5.33
CA ALA A 115 8.04 -15.39 5.71
C ALA A 115 8.46 -16.59 4.85
N ALA A 116 9.29 -16.41 3.82
CA ALA A 116 9.87 -17.51 3.07
C ALA A 116 10.77 -18.38 3.95
N ASP A 117 11.02 -19.61 3.54
CA ASP A 117 12.00 -20.48 4.17
C ASP A 117 13.44 -20.06 3.83
N ASN A 118 14.39 -20.62 4.57
CA ASN A 118 15.82 -20.43 4.37
C ASN A 118 16.47 -21.53 3.50
N LEU A 119 15.69 -22.48 2.97
CA LEU A 119 16.22 -23.71 2.33
C LEU A 119 15.83 -23.88 0.85
N SER A 120 14.77 -23.24 0.35
CA SER A 120 14.20 -23.57 -0.96
C SER A 120 14.87 -22.88 -2.15
N THR A 121 15.52 -21.74 -1.96
CA THR A 121 16.10 -20.95 -3.06
C THR A 121 17.51 -20.48 -2.72
N LYS A 122 18.41 -20.50 -3.71
CA LYS A 122 19.79 -19.94 -3.60
C LYS A 122 19.83 -18.44 -3.29
N GLN A 123 18.68 -17.78 -3.21
CA GLN A 123 18.50 -16.37 -2.92
C GLN A 123 17.46 -16.23 -1.81
N THR A 124 17.86 -16.50 -0.57
CA THR A 124 16.94 -16.59 0.56
C THR A 124 16.30 -15.22 0.84
N SER A 125 15.00 -15.12 0.56
CA SER A 125 14.20 -13.94 0.90
C SER A 125 13.84 -13.88 2.40
N HIS A 126 14.15 -14.93 3.15
CA HIS A 126 13.83 -15.08 4.57
C HIS A 126 14.47 -14.00 5.46
N VAL A 127 13.67 -13.48 6.39
CA VAL A 127 14.12 -12.58 7.46
C VAL A 127 13.52 -13.07 8.78
N PRO A 128 14.32 -13.49 9.78
CA PRO A 128 13.80 -13.99 11.06
C PRO A 128 12.87 -12.98 11.75
N LEU A 129 11.84 -13.47 12.46
CA LEU A 129 10.80 -12.63 13.11
C LEU A 129 11.38 -11.49 13.97
N ALA A 130 12.45 -11.74 14.72
CA ALA A 130 13.09 -10.71 15.55
C ALA A 130 13.72 -9.59 14.70
N GLU A 131 14.28 -9.92 13.55
CA GLU A 131 14.82 -8.93 12.62
C GLU A 131 13.70 -8.22 11.86
N PHE A 132 12.67 -8.94 11.41
CA PHE A 132 11.48 -8.37 10.78
C PHE A 132 10.82 -7.32 11.67
N SER A 133 10.58 -7.66 12.95
CA SER A 133 10.02 -6.73 13.94
C SER A 133 10.90 -5.49 14.12
N ARG A 134 12.22 -5.69 14.27
CA ARG A 134 13.18 -4.59 14.41
C ARG A 134 13.18 -3.67 13.18
N ASN A 135 13.16 -4.23 11.97
CA ASN A 135 13.15 -3.46 10.74
C ASN A 135 11.88 -2.59 10.63
N LEU A 136 10.70 -3.12 10.98
CA LEU A 136 9.46 -2.33 10.99
C LEU A 136 9.49 -1.22 12.05
N ASN A 137 9.96 -1.53 13.26
CA ASN A 137 10.14 -0.55 14.34
C ASN A 137 11.03 0.61 13.87
N GLU A 138 12.19 0.31 13.27
CA GLU A 138 13.13 1.34 12.79
C GLU A 138 12.53 2.20 11.68
N MET A 139 11.78 1.63 10.73
CA MET A 139 11.10 2.40 9.69
C MET A 139 10.06 3.37 10.28
N ILE A 140 9.29 2.95 11.29
CA ILE A 140 8.26 3.79 11.92
C ILE A 140 8.90 4.85 12.83
N THR A 141 9.95 4.50 13.56
CA THR A 141 10.72 5.44 14.37
C THR A 141 11.28 6.56 13.51
N LEU A 142 11.81 6.25 12.31
CA LEU A 142 12.29 7.27 11.38
C LEU A 142 11.20 8.29 11.01
N ILE A 143 9.98 7.83 10.70
CA ILE A 143 8.85 8.73 10.39
C ILE A 143 8.49 9.59 11.60
N SER A 144 8.49 8.98 12.80
CA SER A 144 8.23 9.69 14.06
C SER A 144 9.26 10.78 14.33
N GLU A 145 10.54 10.50 14.10
CA GLU A 145 11.63 11.48 14.21
C GLU A 145 11.52 12.61 13.19
N ILE A 146 11.09 12.32 11.96
CA ILE A 146 10.81 13.35 10.94
C ILE A 146 9.66 14.25 11.40
N ASN A 147 8.57 13.65 11.89
CA ASN A 147 7.42 14.40 12.42
C ASN A 147 7.80 15.28 13.61
N ASN A 148 8.65 14.78 14.52
CA ASN A 148 9.14 15.55 15.66
C ASN A 148 10.01 16.74 15.24
N ARG A 149 10.93 16.55 14.27
CA ARG A 149 11.76 17.64 13.73
C ARG A 149 10.93 18.73 13.04
N ASN A 150 9.82 18.36 12.42
CA ASN A 150 8.93 19.29 11.73
C ASN A 150 7.94 20.00 12.68
N ARG A 151 7.89 19.61 13.95
CA ARG A 151 6.95 20.15 14.94
C ARG A 151 7.09 21.67 15.04
N ASP A 152 8.29 22.17 15.28
CA ASP A 152 8.54 23.60 15.53
C ASP A 152 8.39 24.50 14.29
N LEU A 153 8.14 23.92 13.11
CA LEU A 153 8.08 24.63 11.82
C LEU A 153 6.67 24.93 11.33
N SER A 154 5.61 24.39 11.97
CA SER A 154 4.23 24.60 11.52
C SER A 154 3.25 24.85 12.68
N PRO A 155 2.50 25.96 12.67
CA PRO A 155 1.45 26.24 13.67
C PRO A 155 0.36 25.16 13.73
N SER A 156 0.21 24.39 12.65
CA SER A 156 -0.82 23.36 12.45
C SER A 156 -0.23 21.94 12.58
N HIS A 157 0.49 21.70 13.67
CA HIS A 157 1.25 20.47 13.97
C HIS A 157 0.57 19.16 13.55
N ASN A 158 -0.70 18.94 13.91
CA ASN A 158 -1.38 17.68 13.60
C ASN A 158 -1.69 17.48 12.11
N ALA A 159 -1.92 18.59 11.40
CA ALA A 159 -2.27 18.54 9.98
C ALA A 159 -1.03 18.49 9.08
N ASP A 160 0.20 18.44 9.60
CA ASP A 160 1.42 18.37 8.79
C ASP A 160 2.28 17.12 9.07
N GLN A 161 1.82 16.25 9.97
CA GLN A 161 2.46 14.97 10.24
C GLN A 161 2.28 14.00 9.07
N ILE A 162 3.36 13.30 8.74
CA ILE A 162 3.32 12.10 7.92
C ILE A 162 2.58 11.01 8.71
N LYS A 163 1.43 10.58 8.21
CA LYS A 163 0.68 9.45 8.77
C LYS A 163 1.23 8.13 8.24
N VAL A 164 0.93 7.03 8.95
CA VAL A 164 1.42 5.69 8.60
C VAL A 164 0.25 4.72 8.57
N LEU A 165 0.21 3.83 7.59
CA LEU A 165 -0.73 2.72 7.57
C LEU A 165 0.05 1.43 7.34
N LEU A 166 -0.13 0.44 8.20
CA LEU A 166 0.48 -0.88 8.00
C LEU A 166 -0.50 -1.83 7.32
N ILE A 167 -0.01 -2.69 6.44
CA ILE A 167 -0.77 -3.79 5.85
C ILE A 167 -0.08 -5.09 6.23
N THR A 168 -0.82 -6.03 6.81
CA THR A 168 -0.29 -7.38 7.13
C THR A 168 0.04 -8.13 5.84
N PRO A 169 1.03 -9.04 5.79
CA PRO A 169 1.18 -9.91 4.63
C PRO A 169 -0.13 -10.69 4.37
N PRO A 170 -0.53 -10.92 3.10
CA PRO A 170 -1.72 -11.70 2.77
C PRO A 170 -1.48 -13.19 3.09
N PRO A 171 -2.54 -14.02 3.14
CA PRO A 171 -2.34 -15.47 3.15
C PRO A 171 -1.76 -15.92 1.80
N VAL A 172 -1.29 -17.15 1.74
CA VAL A 172 -0.73 -17.79 0.54
C VAL A 172 -1.64 -18.97 0.15
N ASN A 173 -1.98 -19.09 -1.12
CA ASN A 173 -2.49 -20.35 -1.65
C ASN A 173 -1.31 -21.29 -1.88
N GLU A 174 -1.00 -22.10 -0.86
CA GLU A 174 0.16 -22.98 -0.82
C GLU A 174 0.23 -23.95 -2.00
N GLN A 175 -0.91 -24.48 -2.45
CA GLN A 175 -0.94 -25.42 -3.57
C GLN A 175 -0.66 -24.72 -4.90
N GLN A 176 -1.32 -23.58 -5.14
CA GLN A 176 -1.11 -22.79 -6.36
C GLN A 176 0.33 -22.27 -6.42
N TRP A 177 0.87 -21.83 -5.28
CA TRP A 177 2.25 -21.37 -5.18
C TRP A 177 3.27 -22.49 -5.41
N LEU A 178 3.06 -23.68 -4.82
CA LEU A 178 3.93 -24.84 -5.08
C LEU A 178 3.96 -25.20 -6.57
N ARG A 179 2.80 -25.21 -7.24
CA ARG A 179 2.73 -25.45 -8.70
C ARG A 179 3.51 -24.40 -9.46
N PHE A 180 3.37 -23.12 -9.09
CA PHE A 180 4.11 -22.03 -9.72
C PHE A 180 5.62 -22.18 -9.56
N LEU A 181 6.10 -22.56 -8.37
CA LEU A 181 7.52 -22.85 -8.13
C LEU A 181 8.00 -24.04 -8.99
N GLN A 182 7.21 -25.11 -9.04
CA GLN A 182 7.54 -26.32 -9.80
C GLN A 182 7.53 -26.12 -11.32
N MET A 183 6.74 -25.19 -11.85
CA MET A 183 6.81 -24.78 -13.25
C MET A 183 8.17 -24.16 -13.61
N LYS A 184 8.82 -23.46 -12.67
CA LYS A 184 10.15 -22.86 -12.87
C LYS A 184 11.27 -23.86 -12.62
N ASN A 185 11.10 -24.70 -11.60
CA ASN A 185 12.03 -25.78 -11.27
C ASN A 185 11.25 -26.95 -10.65
N PRO A 186 11.09 -28.09 -11.35
CA PRO A 186 10.28 -29.23 -10.89
C PRO A 186 10.66 -29.80 -9.51
N SER A 187 11.89 -29.58 -9.04
CA SER A 187 12.36 -30.04 -7.72
C SER A 187 12.06 -29.06 -6.58
N SER A 188 11.42 -27.93 -6.87
CA SER A 188 11.09 -26.92 -5.86
C SER A 188 10.14 -27.47 -4.80
N LYS A 189 10.39 -27.08 -3.55
CA LYS A 189 9.52 -27.35 -2.40
C LYS A 189 8.74 -26.10 -2.01
N LEU A 190 7.68 -26.28 -1.25
CA LEU A 190 6.86 -25.18 -0.77
C LEU A 190 7.65 -24.35 0.25
N ASP A 191 7.97 -23.12 -0.13
CA ASP A 191 8.84 -22.23 0.64
C ASP A 191 8.09 -21.29 1.59
N ARG A 192 6.76 -21.24 1.54
CA ARG A 192 5.90 -20.39 2.37
C ARG A 192 4.64 -21.16 2.77
N CYS A 193 4.22 -21.06 4.03
CA CYS A 193 2.94 -21.58 4.51
C CYS A 193 2.23 -20.56 5.39
N ASN A 194 0.91 -20.66 5.48
CA ASN A 194 0.06 -19.73 6.25
C ASN A 194 0.36 -19.77 7.75
N ASP A 195 0.80 -20.91 8.30
CA ASP A 195 1.25 -21.01 9.69
C ASP A 195 2.44 -20.09 9.96
N THR A 196 3.43 -20.08 9.06
CA THR A 196 4.60 -19.20 9.16
C THR A 196 4.18 -17.74 8.94
N VAL A 197 3.40 -17.46 7.90
CA VAL A 197 2.95 -16.10 7.55
C VAL A 197 2.16 -15.46 8.70
N ARG A 198 1.33 -16.23 9.42
CA ARG A 198 0.57 -15.74 10.58
C ARG A 198 1.47 -15.17 11.69
N ASN A 199 2.68 -15.70 11.86
CA ASN A 199 3.62 -15.12 12.82
C ASN A 199 4.07 -13.70 12.40
N TYR A 200 4.26 -13.46 11.10
CA TYR A 200 4.59 -12.12 10.58
C TYR A 200 3.39 -11.18 10.65
N VAL A 201 2.17 -11.68 10.41
CA VAL A 201 0.92 -10.93 10.64
C VAL A 201 0.86 -10.43 12.09
N ASN A 202 1.13 -11.32 13.06
CA ASN A 202 1.13 -10.96 14.47
C ASN A 202 2.16 -9.88 14.80
N VAL A 203 3.37 -9.95 14.22
CA VAL A 203 4.38 -8.90 14.39
C VAL A 203 3.89 -7.56 13.82
N VAL A 204 3.30 -7.52 12.62
CA VAL A 204 2.75 -6.27 12.06
C VAL A 204 1.68 -5.67 12.97
N LYS A 205 0.79 -6.50 13.53
CA LYS A 205 -0.24 -6.07 14.48
C LYS A 205 0.33 -5.54 15.79
N GLN A 206 1.35 -6.22 16.33
CA GLN A 206 2.06 -5.79 17.54
C GLN A 206 2.74 -4.43 17.34
N VAL A 207 3.44 -4.26 16.21
CA VAL A 207 4.08 -2.99 15.86
C VAL A 207 3.04 -1.89 15.68
N GLY A 208 1.92 -2.17 15.00
CA GLY A 208 0.82 -1.22 14.88
C GLY A 208 0.28 -0.77 16.25
N ALA A 209 0.03 -1.71 17.15
CA ALA A 209 -0.42 -1.40 18.51
C ALA A 209 0.63 -0.61 19.32
N GLN A 210 1.92 -0.95 19.20
CA GLN A 210 3.01 -0.30 19.91
C GLN A 210 3.12 1.20 19.58
N PHE A 211 2.89 1.57 18.33
CA PHE A 211 3.03 2.96 17.84
C PHE A 211 1.69 3.68 17.65
N ASP A 212 0.57 3.07 18.05
CA ASP A 212 -0.79 3.57 17.79
C ASP A 212 -1.04 3.85 16.27
N ILE A 213 -0.60 2.91 15.44
CA ILE A 213 -0.73 2.96 13.98
C ILE A 213 -1.82 1.97 13.52
N PRO A 214 -2.78 2.41 12.69
CA PRO A 214 -3.80 1.52 12.13
C PRO A 214 -3.18 0.43 11.26
N VAL A 215 -3.76 -0.77 11.35
CA VAL A 215 -3.34 -1.95 10.61
C VAL A 215 -4.49 -2.47 9.75
N VAL A 216 -4.23 -2.65 8.46
CA VAL A 216 -5.09 -3.36 7.52
C VAL A 216 -4.73 -4.85 7.55
N ASP A 217 -5.56 -5.64 8.23
CA ASP A 217 -5.38 -7.09 8.42
C ASP A 217 -6.01 -7.89 7.26
N ILE A 218 -5.38 -7.79 6.08
CA ILE A 218 -5.83 -8.50 4.87
C ILE A 218 -5.73 -10.03 5.04
N PHE A 219 -4.83 -10.52 5.90
CA PHE A 219 -4.72 -11.94 6.20
C PHE A 219 -6.02 -12.48 6.76
N THR A 220 -6.44 -11.92 7.89
CA THR A 220 -7.64 -12.36 8.61
C THR A 220 -8.88 -12.15 7.73
N ARG A 221 -8.96 -11.03 7.02
CA ARG A 221 -10.11 -10.72 6.15
C ARG A 221 -10.31 -11.75 5.03
N LEU A 222 -9.23 -12.21 4.39
CA LEU A 222 -9.34 -13.23 3.33
C LEU A 222 -9.61 -14.61 3.91
N GLU A 223 -8.99 -14.95 5.04
CA GLU A 223 -9.25 -16.21 5.78
C GLU A 223 -10.73 -16.34 6.18
N GLU A 224 -11.29 -15.30 6.80
CA GLU A 224 -12.70 -15.26 7.20
C GLU A 224 -13.65 -15.44 6.01
N GLN A 225 -13.32 -14.87 4.85
CA GLN A 225 -14.15 -15.03 3.66
C GLN A 225 -14.10 -16.44 3.10
N VAL A 226 -12.93 -17.10 3.14
CA VAL A 226 -12.85 -18.52 2.75
C VAL A 226 -13.66 -19.39 3.73
N LEU A 227 -13.54 -19.14 5.04
CA LEU A 227 -14.31 -19.87 6.05
C LEU A 227 -15.83 -19.68 5.85
N SER A 228 -16.27 -18.44 5.60
CA SER A 228 -17.67 -18.10 5.35
C SER A 228 -18.22 -18.78 4.09
N ASP A 229 -17.45 -18.81 3.00
CA ASP A 229 -17.87 -19.46 1.76
C ASP A 229 -18.01 -20.97 1.94
N LYS A 230 -17.08 -21.60 2.68
CA LYS A 230 -17.15 -23.03 2.99
C LYS A 230 -18.35 -23.36 3.88
N LEU A 231 -18.61 -22.54 4.90
CA LEU A 231 -19.82 -22.66 5.74
C LEU A 231 -21.10 -22.53 4.93
N SER A 232 -21.13 -21.58 3.99
CA SER A 232 -22.27 -21.36 3.09
C SER A 232 -22.47 -22.51 2.10
N ALA A 233 -21.39 -23.13 1.61
CA ALA A 233 -21.47 -24.31 0.76
C ALA A 233 -21.95 -25.55 1.55
N ALA A 234 -21.43 -25.75 2.77
CA ALA A 234 -21.82 -26.86 3.64
C ALA A 234 -23.29 -26.77 4.09
N SER A 235 -23.78 -25.56 4.39
CA SER A 235 -25.20 -25.35 4.74
C SER A 235 -26.14 -25.54 3.55
N LYS A 236 -25.72 -25.19 2.33
CA LYS A 236 -26.45 -25.49 1.09
C LYS A 236 -26.47 -26.99 0.74
N MET A 237 -25.41 -27.73 1.10
CA MET A 237 -25.39 -29.20 1.02
C MET A 237 -26.23 -29.87 2.12
N SER A 238 -26.39 -29.20 3.27
CA SER A 238 -27.18 -29.68 4.41
C SER A 238 -28.65 -29.25 4.33
N VAL A 239 -29.29 -29.54 3.19
CA VAL A 239 -30.72 -29.90 3.22
C VAL A 239 -30.73 -31.40 3.53
N VAL A 240 -31.44 -31.78 4.61
CA VAL A 240 -31.49 -33.12 5.24
C VAL A 240 -30.47 -33.31 6.39
N THR A 241 -30.70 -32.64 7.52
CA THR A 241 -31.05 -33.34 8.77
C THR A 241 -31.63 -32.36 9.79
N ALA A 242 -32.74 -32.76 10.41
CA ALA A 242 -33.56 -31.95 11.28
C ALA A 242 -32.89 -31.74 12.66
N ALA A 243 -32.08 -30.69 12.83
CA ALA A 243 -31.66 -30.25 14.17
C ALA A 243 -31.22 -28.79 14.33
N GLY A 244 -31.17 -27.98 13.25
CA GLY A 244 -31.38 -26.53 13.32
C GLY A 244 -30.62 -25.69 14.36
N LYS A 245 -29.43 -26.07 14.85
CA LYS A 245 -28.59 -25.21 15.72
C LYS A 245 -27.10 -25.44 15.45
N ILE A 246 -26.42 -24.45 14.88
CA ILE A 246 -24.95 -24.34 14.93
C ILE A 246 -24.62 -23.03 15.65
N PHE A 247 -24.32 -23.14 16.95
CA PHE A 247 -23.75 -22.07 17.77
C PHE A 247 -22.21 -22.19 17.71
N ALA A 248 -21.56 -21.17 17.14
CA ALA A 248 -20.21 -20.58 17.34
C ALA A 248 -19.01 -21.38 17.92
N SER A 249 -19.12 -22.65 18.33
CA SER A 249 -18.14 -23.35 19.17
C SER A 249 -17.14 -24.21 18.39
N SER A 250 -16.88 -23.94 17.11
CA SER A 250 -16.14 -24.89 16.28
C SER A 250 -15.47 -24.30 15.03
N LEU A 251 -14.97 -23.06 15.04
CA LEU A 251 -14.09 -22.59 13.95
C LEU A 251 -12.90 -23.55 13.73
N GLU A 252 -12.34 -24.09 14.81
CA GLU A 252 -11.28 -25.11 14.77
C GLU A 252 -11.74 -26.45 14.17
N LYS A 253 -12.96 -26.88 14.53
CA LYS A 253 -13.57 -28.12 14.01
C LYS A 253 -13.95 -28.00 12.53
N ILE A 254 -14.40 -26.82 12.09
CA ILE A 254 -14.67 -26.51 10.68
C ILE A 254 -13.36 -26.38 9.91
N ALA A 255 -12.33 -25.71 10.45
CA ALA A 255 -11.01 -25.64 9.84
C ALA A 255 -10.44 -27.05 9.58
N ASN A 256 -10.61 -27.97 10.52
CA ASN A 256 -10.22 -29.38 10.38
C ASN A 256 -11.01 -30.16 9.31
N LEU A 257 -12.28 -29.82 9.07
CA LEU A 257 -13.11 -30.43 8.01
C LEU A 257 -12.73 -29.94 6.60
N THR A 258 -11.94 -28.88 6.50
CA THR A 258 -11.66 -28.16 5.24
C THR A 258 -10.23 -28.31 4.74
N ARG A 259 -9.50 -29.23 5.36
CA ARG A 259 -8.12 -29.60 5.10
C ARG A 259 -8.06 -30.66 4.00
N SER A 260 -7.39 -30.36 2.89
CA SER A 260 -7.13 -31.29 1.79
C SER A 260 -6.30 -32.50 2.25
N LYS A 261 -6.60 -33.71 1.75
CA LYS A 261 -5.81 -34.94 1.99
C LYS A 261 -4.47 -34.96 1.22
N ASN A 262 -4.23 -34.00 0.33
CA ASN A 262 -2.94 -33.89 -0.33
C ASN A 262 -1.96 -33.23 0.64
N GLU A 263 -0.86 -33.92 0.90
CA GLU A 263 0.18 -33.45 1.82
C GLU A 263 1.40 -33.02 1.01
N SER A 264 1.91 -31.82 1.27
CA SER A 264 3.29 -31.49 0.94
C SER A 264 4.01 -30.98 2.18
N ASN A 265 5.28 -31.36 2.33
CA ASN A 265 6.09 -30.90 3.44
C ASN A 265 6.51 -29.45 3.15
N CYS A 266 5.92 -28.50 3.89
CA CYS A 266 6.41 -27.14 3.86
C CYS A 266 7.73 -27.06 4.63
N THR A 267 8.78 -26.60 3.96
CA THR A 267 10.10 -26.44 4.57
C THR A 267 10.14 -25.29 5.58
N SER A 268 9.26 -24.29 5.46
CA SER A 268 9.21 -23.16 6.41
C SER A 268 8.62 -23.53 7.78
N CYS A 269 7.60 -24.40 7.83
CA CYS A 269 6.92 -24.77 9.06
C CYS A 269 7.12 -26.24 9.48
N GLY A 270 7.77 -27.06 8.66
CA GLY A 270 8.04 -28.47 8.95
C GLY A 270 6.81 -29.38 9.01
N LYS A 271 5.63 -28.85 8.65
CA LYS A 271 4.35 -29.57 8.68
C LYS A 271 3.99 -30.08 7.29
N THR A 272 3.33 -31.24 7.25
CA THR A 272 2.44 -31.60 6.15
C THR A 272 1.25 -30.64 6.22
N SER A 273 1.29 -29.55 5.44
CA SER A 273 0.13 -28.66 5.42
C SER A 273 -0.97 -29.37 4.65
N ALA A 274 -2.04 -29.72 5.36
CA ALA A 274 -3.27 -30.00 4.68
C ALA A 274 -3.75 -28.69 4.07
N TYR A 275 -3.76 -28.61 2.74
CA TYR A 275 -3.98 -27.36 2.02
C TYR A 275 -5.28 -26.71 2.48
N PHE A 276 -5.20 -25.42 2.78
CA PHE A 276 -6.39 -24.60 2.99
C PHE A 276 -6.91 -24.17 1.62
N ASP A 277 -7.83 -24.96 1.06
CA ASP A 277 -8.48 -24.66 -0.22
C ASP A 277 -9.37 -23.40 -0.11
N GLY A 278 -9.63 -22.69 -1.21
CA GLY A 278 -10.52 -21.53 -1.25
C GLY A 278 -9.83 -20.18 -1.46
N TYR A 279 -8.50 -20.14 -1.37
CA TYR A 279 -7.74 -18.91 -1.64
C TYR A 279 -7.56 -18.64 -3.14
N GLU A 280 -7.72 -19.63 -4.02
CA GLU A 280 -7.51 -19.53 -5.48
C GLU A 280 -8.31 -18.41 -6.16
N LYS A 281 -9.45 -18.02 -5.58
CA LYS A 281 -10.24 -16.89 -6.08
C LYS A 281 -9.60 -15.52 -5.84
N PHE A 282 -8.60 -15.42 -4.97
CA PHE A 282 -7.95 -14.15 -4.61
C PHE A 282 -6.55 -14.00 -5.20
N PHE A 283 -5.95 -15.07 -5.73
CA PHE A 283 -4.57 -15.08 -6.21
C PHE A 283 -4.47 -15.67 -7.62
N TYR A 284 -3.57 -15.13 -8.45
CA TYR A 284 -3.35 -15.69 -9.79
C TYR A 284 -2.22 -16.73 -9.84
N ASP A 285 -1.26 -16.65 -8.92
CA ASP A 285 -0.14 -17.62 -8.79
C ASP A 285 0.00 -18.20 -7.39
N GLY A 286 -0.90 -17.85 -6.48
CA GLY A 286 -0.94 -18.29 -5.09
C GLY A 286 -0.19 -17.40 -4.11
N LEU A 287 0.54 -16.40 -4.59
CA LEU A 287 1.23 -15.42 -3.74
C LEU A 287 0.73 -13.99 -4.01
N HIS A 288 0.45 -13.66 -5.26
CA HIS A 288 0.09 -12.32 -5.70
C HIS A 288 -1.41 -12.20 -5.98
N LEU A 289 -1.99 -11.11 -5.45
CA LEU A 289 -3.41 -10.83 -5.54
C LEU A 289 -3.84 -10.68 -7.00
N ASN A 290 -4.95 -11.30 -7.37
CA ASN A 290 -5.66 -11.05 -8.63
C ASN A 290 -6.60 -9.83 -8.48
N SER A 291 -7.47 -9.58 -9.46
CA SER A 291 -8.41 -8.44 -9.42
C SER A 291 -9.30 -8.41 -8.18
N LEU A 292 -9.87 -9.55 -7.79
CA LEU A 292 -10.72 -9.61 -6.59
C LEU A 292 -9.91 -9.33 -5.31
N GLY A 293 -8.73 -9.94 -5.19
CA GLY A 293 -7.85 -9.72 -4.03
C GLY A 293 -7.40 -8.25 -3.91
N ASN A 294 -7.04 -7.62 -5.03
CA ASN A 294 -6.65 -6.21 -5.04
C ASN A 294 -7.82 -5.28 -4.72
N SER A 295 -9.02 -5.52 -5.24
CA SER A 295 -10.21 -4.74 -4.90
C SER A 295 -10.56 -4.83 -3.42
N ILE A 296 -10.50 -6.01 -2.81
CA ILE A 296 -10.70 -6.14 -1.36
C ILE A 296 -9.65 -5.31 -0.59
N LEU A 297 -8.37 -5.42 -0.98
CA LEU A 297 -7.31 -4.66 -0.31
C LEU A 297 -7.50 -3.14 -0.46
N PHE A 298 -7.88 -2.67 -1.65
CA PHE A 298 -8.18 -1.27 -1.90
C PHE A 298 -9.30 -0.77 -0.98
N GLU A 299 -10.42 -1.48 -0.90
CA GLU A 299 -11.56 -1.09 -0.05
C GLU A 299 -11.16 -1.02 1.44
N MET A 300 -10.35 -1.99 1.91
CA MET A 300 -9.84 -1.98 3.27
C MET A 300 -8.92 -0.79 3.54
N VAL A 301 -8.01 -0.47 2.60
CA VAL A 301 -7.10 0.68 2.70
C VAL A 301 -7.90 1.98 2.70
N ALA A 302 -8.80 2.17 1.75
CA ALA A 302 -9.63 3.38 1.63
C ALA A 302 -10.49 3.59 2.90
N SER A 303 -11.13 2.53 3.38
CA SER A 303 -11.92 2.56 4.63
C SER A 303 -11.06 2.87 5.85
N SER A 304 -9.85 2.32 5.93
CA SER A 304 -8.93 2.58 7.03
C SER A 304 -8.45 4.02 7.04
N ILE A 305 -8.13 4.59 5.86
CA ILE A 305 -7.79 6.01 5.74
C ILE A 305 -8.97 6.86 6.19
N GLN A 306 -10.18 6.60 5.69
CA GLN A 306 -11.36 7.38 6.08
C GLN A 306 -11.66 7.32 7.58
N LYS A 307 -11.49 6.15 8.20
CA LYS A 307 -11.76 5.94 9.63
C LYS A 307 -10.71 6.61 10.53
N ASN A 308 -9.43 6.39 10.22
CA ASN A 308 -8.34 6.74 11.14
C ASN A 308 -7.68 8.09 10.79
N TYR A 309 -7.75 8.51 9.53
CA TYR A 309 -7.19 9.75 9.01
C TYR A 309 -8.23 10.50 8.15
N PRO A 310 -9.37 10.91 8.71
CA PRO A 310 -10.48 11.48 7.95
C PRO A 310 -10.10 12.76 7.19
N GLU A 311 -9.11 13.52 7.66
CA GLU A 311 -8.55 14.68 6.96
C GLU A 311 -7.86 14.31 5.63
N LEU A 312 -7.40 13.07 5.51
CA LEU A 312 -6.80 12.51 4.31
C LEU A 312 -7.83 11.86 3.39
N ALA A 313 -9.12 11.78 3.75
CA ALA A 313 -10.12 11.17 2.88
C ALA A 313 -10.29 11.97 1.56
N PRO A 314 -10.55 11.30 0.42
CA PRO A 314 -10.67 11.99 -0.88
C PRO A 314 -11.72 13.10 -0.92
N SER A 315 -12.78 13.00 -0.12
CA SER A 315 -13.85 14.01 -0.04
C SER A 315 -13.48 15.23 0.80
N LYS A 316 -12.41 15.16 1.60
CA LYS A 316 -11.95 16.24 2.48
C LYS A 316 -10.78 17.03 1.89
N ILE A 317 -10.05 16.47 0.92
CA ILE A 317 -8.96 17.16 0.25
C ILE A 317 -9.51 18.08 -0.85
N LYS A 318 -9.16 19.36 -0.77
CA LYS A 318 -9.52 20.35 -1.79
C LYS A 318 -8.63 20.15 -3.02
N SER A 319 -9.23 20.19 -4.21
CA SER A 319 -8.46 20.30 -5.45
C SER A 319 -7.65 21.59 -5.43
N ILE A 320 -6.37 21.50 -5.78
CA ILE A 320 -5.51 22.66 -5.98
C ILE A 320 -5.72 23.29 -7.38
N THR A 321 -6.43 22.61 -8.29
CA THR A 321 -6.79 23.17 -9.60
C THR A 321 -8.14 23.89 -9.56
N PRO A 322 -8.23 25.12 -10.11
CA PRO A 322 -9.52 25.74 -10.38
C PRO A 322 -10.27 24.97 -11.47
N SER A 323 -11.60 25.00 -11.44
CA SER A 323 -12.41 24.42 -12.52
C SER A 323 -12.17 25.16 -13.84
N ALA A 324 -12.31 24.45 -14.96
CA ALA A 324 -12.17 25.04 -16.30
C ALA A 324 -13.09 26.27 -16.49
N GLY A 325 -14.32 26.22 -15.98
CA GLY A 325 -15.24 27.36 -16.00
C GLY A 325 -14.73 28.57 -15.22
N ARG A 326 -14.12 28.35 -14.04
CA ARG A 326 -13.51 29.44 -13.25
C ARG A 326 -12.32 30.06 -13.99
N VAL A 327 -11.48 29.23 -14.63
CA VAL A 327 -10.37 29.71 -15.46
C VAL A 327 -10.90 30.52 -16.65
N ALA A 328 -11.87 29.99 -17.39
CA ALA A 328 -12.46 30.65 -18.56
C ALA A 328 -13.09 32.00 -18.20
N ASN A 329 -13.84 32.09 -17.09
CA ASN A 329 -14.42 33.35 -16.63
C ASN A 329 -13.36 34.37 -16.25
N THR A 330 -12.29 33.92 -15.59
CA THR A 330 -11.15 34.78 -15.24
C THR A 330 -10.47 35.35 -16.48
N ILE A 331 -10.24 34.51 -17.50
CA ILE A 331 -9.64 34.93 -18.78
C ILE A 331 -10.57 35.89 -19.53
N LYS A 332 -11.87 35.57 -19.67
CA LYS A 332 -12.84 36.45 -20.35
C LYS A 332 -12.95 37.84 -19.71
N SER A 333 -12.74 37.90 -18.39
CA SER A 333 -12.74 39.17 -17.66
C SER A 333 -11.46 39.99 -17.82
N SER A 334 -10.38 39.41 -18.37
CA SER A 334 -9.10 40.08 -18.50
C SER A 334 -9.09 41.10 -19.64
N GLU A 335 -8.39 42.20 -19.40
CA GLU A 335 -8.27 43.32 -20.35
C GLU A 335 -7.59 42.88 -21.65
N SER A 336 -6.60 42.00 -21.55
CA SER A 336 -5.95 41.35 -22.69
C SER A 336 -6.89 40.52 -23.56
N TYR A 337 -7.86 39.82 -22.97
CA TYR A 337 -8.83 39.03 -23.74
C TYR A 337 -9.83 39.94 -24.45
N LYS A 338 -10.30 41.00 -23.78
CA LYS A 338 -11.22 41.99 -24.35
C LYS A 338 -10.59 42.78 -25.51
N LEU A 339 -9.27 43.00 -25.50
CA LEU A 339 -8.54 43.63 -26.59
C LEU A 339 -8.46 42.75 -27.85
N VAL A 340 -8.43 41.43 -27.69
CA VAL A 340 -8.36 40.47 -28.82
C VAL A 340 -9.75 40.10 -29.34
N TYR A 341 -10.76 40.09 -28.46
CA TYR A 341 -12.14 39.78 -28.78
C TYR A 341 -13.08 40.92 -28.35
N PRO A 342 -13.08 42.06 -29.07
CA PRO A 342 -14.03 43.15 -28.80
C PRO A 342 -15.47 42.68 -29.04
N GLN A 343 -16.40 43.14 -28.20
CA GLN A 343 -17.83 42.81 -28.29
C GLN A 343 -18.53 43.50 -29.45
#